data_AF-A0A7S1H1S1-F1
#
_entry.id   AF-A0A7S1H1S1-F1
#
_cell.length_a   1.000
_cell.length_b   1.000
_cell.length_c   1.000
_cell.angle_alpha   90.00
_cell.angle_beta   90.00
_cell.angle_gamma   90.00
#
_symmetry.space_group_name_H-M   'P 1'
#
loop_
_entity.id
_entity.type
_entity.pdbx_description
1 polymer ?
#
loop_
_entity_poly.entity_id
_entity_poly.type
_entity_poly.pdbx_seq_one_letter_code
_entity_poly.pdbx_strand_id
1 'polypeptide(L)'
;FVESFEESHGEAHDLWLVFCSEGLSLTHYLYEATVEEGMVIYHQGSFWRQYRSSPHGHRGIRELMRQMLEGVCSCHERNVTHRDVKPSNLIVHIPTPEEQLVDPYCIMI
;
A
#
# COMPACT_ATOMS: atom_id res chain seq x y z
N PHE A 1 5.14 -12.96 5.51
CA PHE A 1 6.05 -13.88 4.80
C PHE A 1 5.44 -15.26 4.87
N VAL A 2 5.25 -15.91 3.73
CA VAL A 2 4.67 -17.25 3.63
C VAL A 2 5.77 -18.26 3.38
N GLU A 3 6.53 -18.08 2.31
CA GLU A 3 7.61 -18.96 1.89
C GLU A 3 8.60 -18.24 0.97
N SER A 4 9.74 -18.89 0.70
CA SER A 4 10.73 -18.45 -0.29
C SER A 4 11.32 -19.65 -1.01
N PHE A 5 11.65 -19.50 -2.28
CA PHE A 5 12.34 -20.53 -3.05
C PHE A 5 13.32 -19.92 -4.05
N GLU A 6 14.31 -20.71 -4.45
CA GLU A 6 15.35 -20.32 -5.39
C GLU A 6 15.26 -21.22 -6.62
N GLU A 7 15.29 -20.61 -7.80
CA GLU A 7 15.35 -21.33 -9.07
C GLU A 7 16.62 -20.95 -9.83
N SER A 8 17.33 -21.94 -10.37
CA SER A 8 18.55 -21.71 -11.13
C SER A 8 18.30 -22.01 -12.60
N HIS A 9 18.40 -20.98 -13.44
CA HIS A 9 18.29 -21.06 -14.90
C HIS A 9 19.65 -20.80 -15.53
N GLY A 10 20.47 -21.84 -15.66
CA GLY A 10 21.84 -21.72 -16.14
C GLY A 10 22.73 -21.00 -15.11
N GLU A 11 23.25 -19.82 -15.45
CA GLU A 11 24.03 -18.96 -14.54
C GLU A 11 23.16 -17.97 -13.73
N ALA A 12 21.87 -17.85 -14.04
CA ALA A 12 20.95 -16.96 -13.33
C ALA A 12 20.35 -17.67 -12.10
N HIS A 13 20.32 -16.96 -10.97
CA HIS A 13 19.66 -17.39 -9.74
C HIS A 13 18.53 -16.42 -9.41
N ASP A 14 17.30 -16.90 -9.47
CA ASP A 14 16.11 -16.12 -9.11
C ASP A 14 15.69 -16.47 -7.68
N LEU A 15 15.58 -15.45 -6.81
CA LEU A 15 15.00 -15.58 -5.48
C LEU A 15 13.54 -15.12 -5.50
N TRP A 16 12.64 -16.04 -5.17
CA TRP A 16 11.22 -15.77 -5.07
C TRP A 16 10.83 -15.64 -3.60
N LEU A 17 10.16 -14.53 -3.25
CA LEU A 17 9.61 -14.28 -1.93
C LEU A 17 8.08 -14.23 -2.01
N VAL A 18 7.41 -15.07 -1.23
CA VAL A 18 5.95 -15.18 -1.24
C VAL A 18 5.37 -14.51 0.01
N PHE A 19 4.41 -13.61 -0.21
CA PHE A 19 3.70 -12.87 0.82
C PHE A 19 2.19 -13.08 0.66
N CYS A 20 1.44 -12.85 1.74
CA CYS A 20 -0.01 -12.75 1.67
C CYS A 20 -0.42 -11.56 0.80
N SER A 21 -1.57 -11.67 0.12
CA SER A 21 -2.17 -10.55 -0.59
C SER A 21 -2.93 -9.68 0.43
N GLU A 22 -2.30 -8.59 0.86
CA GLU A 22 -2.77 -7.71 1.94
C GLU A 22 -3.48 -6.44 1.43
N GLY A 23 -3.70 -6.32 0.11
CA GLY A 23 -4.38 -5.19 -0.51
C GLY A 23 -3.59 -4.56 -1.65
N LEU A 24 -3.85 -3.28 -1.90
CA LEU A 24 -3.28 -2.51 -3.02
C LEU A 24 -2.39 -1.39 -2.50
N SER A 25 -1.47 -0.89 -3.34
CA SER A 25 -0.66 0.28 -2.95
C SER A 25 -1.53 1.51 -2.67
N LEU A 26 -1.14 2.36 -1.74
CA LEU A 26 -1.84 3.62 -1.49
C LEU A 26 -1.90 4.49 -2.76
N THR A 27 -0.87 4.46 -3.61
CA THR A 27 -0.88 5.13 -4.92
C THR A 27 -2.10 4.74 -5.77
N HIS A 28 -2.48 3.45 -5.76
CA HIS A 28 -3.63 2.96 -6.51
C HIS A 28 -4.96 3.59 -6.03
N TYR A 29 -5.07 3.85 -4.73
CA TYR A 29 -6.25 4.53 -4.18
C TYR A 29 -6.22 6.03 -4.44
N LEU A 30 -5.04 6.66 -4.44
CA LEU A 30 -4.88 8.11 -4.57
C LEU A 30 -5.09 8.64 -5.99
N TYR A 31 -4.65 7.88 -6.99
CA TYR A 31 -4.56 8.36 -8.38
C TYR A 31 -5.22 7.42 -9.37
N GLU A 32 -5.81 8.02 -10.40
CA GLU A 32 -6.27 7.34 -11.61
C GLU A 32 -5.37 7.79 -12.77
N ALA A 33 -5.13 6.89 -13.71
CA ALA A 33 -4.31 7.15 -14.89
C ALA A 33 -5.19 7.22 -16.13
N THR A 34 -5.05 8.29 -16.91
CA THR A 34 -5.61 8.42 -18.26
C THR A 34 -4.49 8.38 -19.29
N VAL A 35 -4.81 7.87 -20.49
CA VAL A 35 -3.88 7.85 -21.61
C VAL A 35 -4.34 8.87 -22.64
N GLU A 36 -3.54 9.91 -22.85
CA GLU A 36 -3.80 10.98 -23.81
C GLU A 36 -2.60 11.12 -24.74
N GLU A 37 -2.82 10.95 -26.05
CA GLU A 37 -1.77 11.08 -27.09
C GLU A 37 -0.49 10.25 -26.83
N GLY A 38 -0.63 9.07 -26.21
CA GLY A 38 0.49 8.18 -25.87
C GLY A 38 1.22 8.56 -24.57
N MET A 39 0.76 9.59 -23.86
CA MET A 39 1.23 9.97 -22.53
C MET A 39 0.29 9.42 -21.45
N VAL A 40 0.86 8.97 -20.33
CA VAL A 40 0.09 8.59 -19.14
C VAL A 40 0.03 9.79 -18.21
N ILE A 41 -1.18 10.29 -17.97
CA ILE A 41 -1.45 11.40 -17.06
C ILE A 41 -2.09 10.86 -15.80
N TYR A 42 -1.47 11.14 -14.66
CA TYR A 42 -2.05 10.82 -13.35
C TYR A 42 -2.85 12.00 -12.83
N HIS A 43 -4.08 11.74 -12.41
CA HIS A 43 -4.91 12.71 -11.72
C HIS A 43 -5.44 12.13 -10.42
N GLN A 44 -5.91 12.99 -9.51
CA GLN A 44 -6.53 12.51 -8.28
C GLN A 44 -7.75 11.65 -8.61
N GLY A 45 -7.76 10.43 -8.07
CA GLY A 45 -8.84 9.48 -8.25
C GLY A 45 -10.16 9.99 -7.70
N SER A 46 -11.25 9.64 -8.37
CA SER A 46 -12.61 9.95 -7.96
C SER A 46 -12.92 9.34 -6.59
N PHE A 47 -12.47 8.10 -6.36
CA PHE A 47 -12.56 7.42 -5.08
C PHE A 47 -11.90 8.22 -3.95
N TRP A 48 -10.61 8.57 -4.11
CA TRP A 48 -9.87 9.30 -3.09
C TRP A 48 -10.54 10.63 -2.72
N ARG A 49 -11.04 11.35 -3.73
CA ARG A 49 -11.72 12.63 -3.54
C ARG A 49 -12.97 12.49 -2.68
N GLN A 50 -13.75 11.43 -2.89
CA GLN A 50 -14.94 11.13 -2.10
C GLN A 50 -14.56 10.65 -0.69
N TYR A 51 -13.64 9.69 -0.62
CA TYR A 51 -13.20 9.08 0.63
C TYR A 51 -12.68 10.14 1.60
N ARG A 52 -11.72 10.97 1.16
CA ARG A 52 -11.09 12.01 1.99
C ARG A 52 -12.03 13.14 2.42
N SER A 53 -13.20 13.26 1.80
CA SER A 53 -14.20 14.29 2.13
C SER A 53 -15.29 13.75 3.06
N SER A 54 -15.31 12.44 3.30
CA SER A 54 -16.31 11.78 4.13
C SER A 54 -15.85 11.66 5.60
N PRO A 55 -16.76 11.73 6.58
CA PRO A 55 -16.41 11.49 7.99
C PRO A 55 -15.82 10.10 8.25
N HIS A 56 -16.26 9.09 7.50
CA HIS A 56 -15.71 7.73 7.58
C HIS A 56 -14.27 7.70 7.07
N GLY A 57 -13.99 8.28 5.90
CA GLY A 57 -12.64 8.34 5.36
C GLY A 57 -11.69 9.19 6.19
N HIS A 58 -12.14 10.23 6.89
CA HIS A 58 -11.30 10.93 7.88
C HIS A 58 -10.81 10.00 9.01
N ARG A 59 -11.67 9.10 9.49
CA ARG A 59 -11.26 8.10 10.50
C ARG A 59 -10.28 7.10 9.91
N GLY A 60 -10.58 6.57 8.72
CA GLY A 60 -9.69 5.65 8.03
C GLY A 60 -8.31 6.26 7.76
N ILE A 61 -8.24 7.48 7.24
CA ILE A 61 -6.95 8.17 7.00
C ILE A 61 -6.16 8.35 8.30
N ARG A 62 -6.84 8.71 9.40
CA ARG A 62 -6.18 8.82 10.71
C ARG A 62 -5.60 7.48 11.16
N GLU A 63 -6.35 6.40 10.98
CA GLU A 63 -5.94 5.06 11.34
C GLU A 63 -4.76 4.56 10.49
N LEU A 64 -4.81 4.77 9.17
CA LEU A 64 -3.69 4.46 8.27
C LEU A 64 -2.43 5.27 8.64
N MET A 65 -2.57 6.56 8.97
CA MET A 65 -1.44 7.37 9.44
C MET A 65 -0.85 6.85 10.75
N ARG A 66 -1.71 6.44 11.69
CA ARG A 66 -1.29 5.85 12.96
C ARG A 66 -0.49 4.56 12.72
N GLN A 67 -1.01 3.63 11.93
CA GLN A 67 -0.34 2.36 11.60
C GLN A 67 0.96 2.57 10.83
N MET A 68 1.02 3.54 9.91
CA MET A 68 2.24 3.90 9.21
C MET A 68 3.34 4.36 10.20
N LEU A 69 2.98 5.21 11.17
CA LEU A 69 3.92 5.66 12.20
C LEU A 69 4.37 4.51 13.12
N GLU A 70 3.46 3.58 13.44
CA GLU A 70 3.81 2.36 14.19
C GLU A 70 4.76 1.45 13.42
N GLY A 71 4.56 1.30 12.10
CA GLY A 71 5.48 0.58 11.22
C GLY A 71 6.87 1.21 11.21
N VAL A 72 6.95 2.54 11.07
CA VAL A 72 8.21 3.28 11.13
C VAL A 72 8.87 3.14 12.52
N CYS A 73 8.10 3.26 13.60
CA CYS A 73 8.59 3.05 14.97
C CYS A 73 9.18 1.63 15.13
N SER A 74 8.47 0.62 14.65
CA SER A 74 8.91 -0.79 14.68
C SER A 74 10.21 -1.02 13.90
N CYS A 75 10.42 -0.31 12.79
CA CYS A 75 11.70 -0.32 12.07
C CYS A 75 12.81 0.31 12.93
N HIS A 76 12.56 1.49 13.51
CA HIS A 76 13.56 2.21 14.30
C HIS A 76 13.99 1.44 15.56
N GLU A 77 13.06 0.74 16.22
CA GLU A 77 13.37 -0.16 17.35
C GLU A 77 14.38 -1.25 16.98
N ARG A 78 14.46 -1.61 15.70
CA ARG A 78 15.40 -2.62 15.14
C ARG A 78 16.63 -1.98 14.51
N ASN A 79 16.86 -0.68 14.71
CA ASN A 79 17.90 0.10 14.06
C ASN A 79 17.81 0.08 12.52
N VAL A 80 16.60 -0.10 11.98
CA VAL A 80 16.32 -0.05 10.53
C VAL A 80 15.65 1.28 10.21
N THR A 81 16.16 2.00 9.22
CA THR A 81 15.46 3.15 8.62
C THR A 81 14.83 2.71 7.30
N HIS A 82 13.55 2.98 7.09
CA HIS A 82 12.85 2.56 5.86
C HIS A 82 13.41 3.25 4.60
N ARG A 83 13.77 4.55 4.71
CA ARG A 83 14.38 5.40 3.66
C ARG A 83 13.54 5.65 2.39
N ASP A 84 12.50 4.88 2.11
CA ASP A 84 11.65 5.04 0.92
C ASP A 84 10.16 5.08 1.29
N VAL A 85 9.82 5.87 2.29
CA VAL A 85 8.43 6.03 2.74
C VAL A 85 7.68 6.88 1.71
N LYS A 86 6.84 6.22 0.90
CA LYS A 86 6.01 6.84 -0.13
C LYS A 86 4.75 6.00 -0.39
N PRO A 87 3.69 6.56 -1.02
CA PRO A 87 2.43 5.85 -1.22
C PRO A 87 2.53 4.52 -1.99
N SER A 88 3.53 4.33 -2.86
CA SER A 88 3.71 3.07 -3.59
C SER A 88 4.23 1.93 -2.71
N ASN A 89 4.85 2.25 -1.57
CA ASN A 89 5.43 1.27 -0.64
C ASN A 89 4.55 1.09 0.61
N LEU A 90 3.31 1.54 0.54
CA LEU A 90 2.29 1.29 1.55
C LEU A 90 1.22 0.42 0.90
N ILE A 91 1.11 -0.84 1.31
CA ILE A 91 -0.01 -1.70 0.96
C ILE A 91 -1.15 -1.38 1.91
N VAL A 92 -2.34 -1.15 1.37
CA VAL A 92 -3.52 -0.69 2.10
C VAL A 92 -4.70 -1.58 1.74
N HIS A 93 -5.48 -1.93 2.75
CA HIS A 93 -6.82 -2.46 2.58
C HIS A 93 -7.81 -1.42 3.09
N ILE A 94 -8.62 -0.87 2.17
CA ILE A 94 -9.76 -0.03 2.52
C ILE A 94 -11.03 -0.88 2.34
N PRO A 95 -11.77 -1.16 3.42
CA PRO A 95 -12.96 -2.00 3.39
C PRO A 95 -14.00 -1.46 2.41
N THR A 96 -14.63 -2.36 1.66
CA THR A 96 -15.80 -2.00 0.84
C THR A 96 -17.04 -1.78 1.73
N PRO A 97 -18.13 -1.18 1.20
CA PRO A 97 -19.38 -1.05 1.96
C PRO A 97 -19.95 -2.39 2.46
N GLU A 98 -19.61 -3.50 1.82
CA GLU A 98 -19.99 -4.85 2.22
C GLU A 98 -19.16 -5.38 3.40
N GLU A 99 -17.97 -4.81 3.62
CA GLU A 99 -16.98 -5.20 4.65
C GLU A 99 -17.05 -4.28 5.89
N GLN A 100 -18.24 -3.80 6.25
CA GLN A 100 -18.47 -2.78 7.30
C GLN A 100 -17.88 -3.06 8.70
N LEU A 101 -17.45 -4.30 8.98
CA LEU A 101 -16.86 -4.71 10.26
C LEU A 101 -15.33 -4.79 10.23
N VAL A 102 -14.70 -4.58 9.08
CA VAL A 102 -13.25 -4.59 8.94
C VAL A 102 -12.75 -3.15 9.10
N ASP A 103 -11.75 -2.94 9.96
CA ASP A 103 -11.07 -1.66 10.04
C ASP A 103 -10.02 -1.56 8.91
N PRO A 104 -9.81 -0.37 8.32
CA PRO A 104 -8.75 -0.20 7.34
C PRO A 104 -7.37 -0.43 7.97
N TYR A 105 -6.47 -1.04 7.21
CA TYR A 105 -5.10 -1.27 7.66
C TYR A 105 -4.08 -1.01 6.56
N CYS A 106 -2.82 -0.78 6.96
CA CYS A 106 -1.72 -0.68 6.04
C CYS A 106 -0.45 -1.38 6.52
N ILE A 107 0.34 -1.85 5.55
CA ILE A 107 1.64 -2.48 5.75
C ILE A 107 2.67 -1.73 4.90
N MET A 108 3.82 -1.45 5.50
CA MET A 108 4.95 -0.84 4.82
C MET A 108 5.87 -1.94 4.28
N ILE A 109 6.24 -1.85 3.00
CA ILE A 109 7.04 -2.85 2.28
C ILE A 109 8.38 -2.31 1.79
#